data_AF-A0ABD0QE15-F1
#
_entry.id   AF-A0ABD0QE15-F1
#
_cell.length_a   1.000
_cell.length_b   1.000
_cell.length_c   1.000
_cell.angle_alpha   90.00
_cell.angle_beta   90.00
_cell.angle_gamma   90.00
#
_symmetry.space_group_name_H-M   'P 1'
#
loop_
_entity.id
_entity.type
_entity.pdbx_description
1 polymer ?
#
loop_
_entity_poly.entity_id
_entity_poly.type
_entity_poly.pdbx_seq_one_letter_code
_entity_poly.pdbx_strand_id
1 'polypeptide(L)'
;DSQITASSEWEWGGHGKEPTVWGPTGARLKTPGRPWAAANSDTKEWIQVDLKKEKKITGITTTGSTLQEYQFYVSAYEVFYSHDGQQWKPYQEVGSDKNKV
;
A
#
# COMPACT_ATOMS: atom_id res chain seq x y z
N ASP A 1 7.64 6.10 11.04
CA ASP A 1 8.34 5.73 9.79
C ASP A 1 7.89 6.71 8.73
N SER A 2 8.75 7.59 8.22
CA SER A 2 8.36 8.72 7.36
C SER A 2 8.48 8.42 5.87
N GLN A 3 8.89 7.20 5.51
CA GLN A 3 9.10 6.80 4.11
C GLN A 3 7.93 6.01 3.52
N ILE A 4 6.99 5.58 4.35
CA ILE A 4 5.82 4.83 3.90
C ILE A 4 4.59 5.65 4.30
N THR A 5 3.79 6.02 3.31
CA THR A 5 2.56 6.80 3.47
C THR A 5 1.44 6.12 2.71
N ALA A 6 0.19 6.42 3.06
CA ALA A 6 -0.97 5.87 2.38
C ALA A 6 -2.03 6.96 2.21
N SER A 7 -2.98 6.72 1.31
CA SER A 7 -4.15 7.59 1.09
C SER A 7 -5.05 7.66 2.32
N SER A 8 -5.22 6.53 3.00
CA SER A 8 -6.05 6.38 4.19
C SER A 8 -5.59 5.17 5.00
N GLU A 9 -6.15 5.04 6.21
CA GLU A 9 -5.95 3.90 7.08
C GLU A 9 -7.29 3.43 7.67
N TRP A 10 -7.47 2.13 7.73
CA TRP A 10 -8.65 1.55 8.35
C TRP A 10 -8.51 1.62 9.87
N GLU A 11 -9.44 2.35 10.47
CA GLU A 11 -9.56 2.45 11.91
C GLU A 11 -10.86 1.79 12.37
N TRP A 12 -10.77 0.90 13.35
CA TRP A 12 -11.92 0.33 14.01
C TRP A 12 -11.81 0.52 15.53
N GLY A 13 -12.75 1.27 16.09
CA GLY A 13 -12.90 1.45 17.54
C GLY A 13 -14.24 0.92 18.00
N GLY A 14 -14.23 -0.09 18.88
CA GLY A 14 -15.41 -0.37 19.72
C GLY A 14 -15.51 0.71 20.80
N HIS A 15 -16.73 1.11 21.18
CA HIS A 15 -16.96 2.09 22.26
C HIS A 15 -16.06 1.83 23.48
N GLY A 16 -15.18 2.78 23.80
CA GLY A 16 -14.36 2.77 25.03
C GLY A 16 -13.02 2.02 24.96
N LYS A 17 -12.53 1.60 23.79
CA LYS A 17 -11.17 1.04 23.62
C LYS A 17 -10.32 1.92 22.70
N GLU A 18 -9.00 1.85 22.88
CA GLU A 18 -8.02 2.42 21.95
C GLU A 18 -8.34 1.97 20.51
N PRO A 19 -8.37 2.89 19.53
CA PRO A 19 -8.70 2.57 18.16
C PRO A 19 -7.69 1.58 17.58
N THR A 20 -8.20 0.57 16.89
CA THR A 20 -7.36 -0.38 16.16
C THR A 20 -7.03 0.20 14.79
N VAL A 21 -5.78 0.63 14.62
CA VAL A 21 -5.30 1.30 13.39
C VAL A 21 -4.55 0.30 12.50
N TRP A 22 -4.91 0.28 11.22
CA TRP A 22 -4.26 -0.49 10.15
C TRP A 22 -3.44 0.44 9.26
N GLY A 23 -2.41 1.04 9.86
CA GLY A 23 -1.64 2.11 9.24
C GLY A 23 -0.45 1.64 8.39
N PRO A 24 0.18 2.57 7.63
CA PRO A 24 1.30 2.27 6.74
C PRO A 24 2.54 1.69 7.44
N THR A 25 2.70 1.90 8.75
CA THR A 25 3.79 1.32 9.55
C THR A 25 3.73 -0.21 9.60
N GLY A 26 2.55 -0.80 9.44
CA GLY A 26 2.34 -2.25 9.38
C GLY A 26 2.58 -2.86 7.99
N ALA A 27 2.75 -2.05 6.94
CA ALA A 27 2.80 -2.53 5.54
C ALA A 27 4.10 -3.24 5.14
N ARG A 28 5.09 -3.32 6.05
CA ARG A 28 6.37 -3.96 5.78
C ARG A 28 6.22 -5.48 5.79
N LEU A 29 6.79 -6.15 4.78
CA LEU A 29 6.76 -7.61 4.67
C LEU A 29 7.30 -8.29 5.94
N LYS A 30 6.62 -9.35 6.40
CA LYS A 30 6.95 -10.12 7.62
C LYS A 30 6.93 -9.30 8.92
N THR A 31 6.23 -8.17 8.95
CA THR A 31 6.03 -7.40 10.18
C THR A 31 4.93 -8.03 11.02
N PRO A 32 5.19 -8.37 12.29
CA PRO A 32 4.13 -8.85 13.19
C PRO A 32 3.08 -7.77 13.45
N GLY A 33 1.84 -8.20 13.62
CA GLY A 33 0.72 -7.32 13.93
C GLY A 33 -0.15 -7.03 12.71
N ARG A 34 -0.84 -5.90 12.73
CA ARG A 34 -1.80 -5.51 11.69
C ARG A 34 -1.04 -4.94 10.50
N PRO A 35 -1.31 -5.41 9.26
CA PRO A 35 -0.79 -4.75 8.07
C PRO A 35 -1.51 -3.42 7.85
N TRP A 36 -1.12 -2.72 6.77
CA TRP A 36 -1.92 -1.61 6.27
C TRP A 36 -3.21 -2.13 5.61
N ALA A 37 -4.31 -1.42 5.86
CA ALA A 37 -5.55 -1.52 5.11
C ALA A 37 -6.10 -0.11 4.91
N ALA A 38 -6.61 0.18 3.71
CA ALA A 38 -7.26 1.45 3.43
C ALA A 38 -8.64 1.52 4.09
N ALA A 39 -9.13 2.74 4.35
CA ALA A 39 -10.44 2.96 4.93
C ALA A 39 -11.58 2.50 4.01
N ASN A 40 -11.37 2.55 2.69
CA ASN A 40 -12.34 2.14 1.67
C ASN A 40 -11.80 0.95 0.86
N SER A 41 -12.72 0.09 0.41
CA SER A 41 -12.41 -1.00 -0.52
C SER A 41 -12.72 -0.57 -1.96
N ASP A 42 -11.92 0.32 -2.53
CA ASP A 42 -12.04 0.78 -3.91
C ASP A 42 -10.67 0.80 -4.64
N THR A 43 -10.66 1.28 -5.88
CA THR A 43 -9.47 1.32 -6.74
C THR A 43 -8.69 2.64 -6.67
N LYS A 44 -9.02 3.53 -5.73
CA LYS A 44 -8.43 4.88 -5.60
C LYS A 44 -7.45 4.97 -4.43
N GLU A 45 -7.52 4.02 -3.50
CA GLU A 45 -6.63 3.95 -2.36
C GLU A 45 -5.22 3.51 -2.78
N TRP A 46 -4.20 4.05 -2.12
CA TRP A 46 -2.81 3.79 -2.45
C TRP A 46 -1.93 3.71 -1.21
N ILE A 47 -0.83 2.98 -1.35
CA ILE A 47 0.31 3.02 -0.44
C ILE A 47 1.57 3.37 -1.23
N GLN A 48 2.36 4.29 -0.69
CA GLN A 48 3.54 4.86 -1.33
C GLN A 48 4.77 4.59 -0.50
N VAL A 49 5.90 4.39 -1.18
CA VAL A 49 7.23 4.30 -0.56
C VAL A 49 8.15 5.37 -1.16
N ASP A 50 8.63 6.29 -0.34
CA ASP A 50 9.69 7.24 -0.69
C ASP A 50 11.06 6.57 -0.57
N LEU A 51 11.69 6.33 -1.72
CA LEU A 51 13.00 5.69 -1.83
C LEU A 51 14.18 6.61 -1.49
N LYS A 52 13.93 7.91 -1.27
CA LYS A 52 14.87 9.02 -0.98
C LYS A 52 15.89 9.36 -2.08
N LYS A 53 16.13 8.42 -2.98
CA LYS A 53 16.96 8.56 -4.17
C LYS A 53 16.43 7.66 -5.25
N GLU A 54 16.77 7.98 -6.48
CA GLU A 54 16.44 7.13 -7.62
C GLU A 54 17.04 5.72 -7.44
N LYS A 55 16.22 4.70 -7.71
CA LYS A 55 16.63 3.30 -7.65
C LYS A 55 15.98 2.53 -8.79
N LYS A 56 16.71 1.56 -9.32
CA LYS A 56 16.16 0.57 -10.24
C LYS A 56 15.33 -0.45 -9.45
N ILE A 57 14.02 -0.42 -9.64
CA ILE A 57 13.09 -1.42 -9.06
C ILE A 57 12.89 -2.54 -10.08
N THR A 58 13.11 -3.78 -9.66
CA THR A 58 13.03 -4.97 -10.53
C THR A 58 11.87 -5.90 -10.16
N GLY A 59 11.18 -5.64 -9.06
CA GLY A 59 10.06 -6.46 -8.61
C GLY A 59 9.40 -5.88 -7.36
N ILE A 60 8.16 -6.28 -7.15
CA ILE A 60 7.34 -5.96 -5.98
C ILE A 60 6.82 -7.28 -5.41
N THR A 61 6.95 -7.47 -4.10
CA THR A 61 6.36 -8.61 -3.39
C THR A 61 5.28 -8.09 -2.48
N THR A 62 4.05 -8.58 -2.66
CA THR A 62 2.90 -8.23 -1.84
C THR A 62 2.58 -9.35 -0.86
N THR A 63 1.94 -9.00 0.25
CA THR A 63 1.33 -9.95 1.18
C THR A 63 -0.03 -9.42 1.59
N GLY A 64 -0.95 -10.33 1.88
CA GLY A 64 -2.17 -10.00 2.61
C GLY A 64 -1.94 -9.97 4.12
N SER A 65 -3.04 -9.83 4.86
CA SER A 65 -3.08 -9.99 6.29
C SER A 65 -2.78 -11.43 6.70
N THR A 66 -1.98 -11.57 7.75
CA THR A 66 -1.66 -12.86 8.40
C THR A 66 -2.53 -13.12 9.63
N LEU A 67 -3.48 -12.22 9.93
CA LEU A 67 -4.40 -12.35 11.06
C LEU A 67 -5.56 -13.25 10.67
N GLN A 68 -5.84 -14.27 11.49
CA GLN A 68 -6.80 -15.32 11.18
C GLN A 68 -8.22 -14.77 10.97
N GLU A 69 -8.59 -13.76 11.76
CA GLU A 69 -9.89 -13.12 11.74
C GLU A 69 -10.06 -12.09 10.59
N TYR A 70 -8.96 -11.73 9.90
CA TYR A 70 -8.95 -10.73 8.84
C TYR A 70 -8.20 -11.25 7.61
N GLN A 71 -8.90 -11.96 6.73
CA GLN A 71 -8.32 -12.57 5.52
C GLN A 71 -8.26 -11.58 4.33
N PHE A 72 -7.72 -10.38 4.56
CA PHE A 72 -7.62 -9.34 3.54
C PHE A 72 -6.40 -9.53 2.65
N TYR A 73 -6.58 -9.34 1.34
CA TYR A 73 -5.50 -9.31 0.36
C TYR A 73 -5.91 -8.49 -0.86
N VAL A 74 -4.93 -7.99 -1.59
CA VAL A 74 -5.13 -7.31 -2.88
C VAL A 74 -4.83 -8.31 -4.00
N SER A 75 -5.78 -8.48 -4.92
CA SER A 75 -5.65 -9.43 -6.04
C SER A 75 -5.00 -8.83 -7.28
N ALA A 76 -5.14 -7.52 -7.49
CA ALA A 76 -4.66 -6.79 -8.65
C ALA A 76 -4.32 -5.36 -8.24
N TYR A 77 -3.29 -4.76 -8.85
CA TYR A 77 -2.87 -3.40 -8.51
C TYR A 77 -2.16 -2.74 -9.69
N GLU A 78 -2.28 -1.42 -9.80
CA GLU A 78 -1.47 -0.62 -10.72
C GLU A 78 -0.26 -0.04 -9.97
N VAL A 79 0.86 0.12 -10.67
CA VAL A 79 2.06 0.78 -10.12
C VAL A 79 2.21 2.14 -10.76
N PHE A 80 2.34 3.17 -9.93
CA PHE A 80 2.71 4.50 -10.36
C PHE A 80 4.08 4.86 -9.78
N TYR A 81 4.85 5.67 -10.52
CA TYR A 81 6.15 6.15 -10.07
C TYR A 81 6.29 7.66 -10.29
N SER A 82 7.13 8.29 -9.49
CA SER A 82 7.39 9.74 -9.51
C SER A 82 8.82 10.03 -9.06
N HIS A 83 9.40 11.10 -9.62
CA HIS A 83 10.70 11.64 -9.19
C HIS A 83 10.56 12.81 -8.19
N ASP A 84 9.39 13.44 -8.13
CA ASP A 84 9.13 14.65 -7.34
C ASP A 84 8.03 14.48 -6.28
N GLY A 85 7.34 13.33 -6.28
CA GLY A 85 6.21 13.04 -5.40
C GLY A 85 4.91 13.77 -5.77
N GLN A 86 4.90 14.56 -6.85
CA GLN A 86 3.76 15.35 -7.29
C GLN A 86 3.20 14.83 -8.61
N GLN A 87 4.07 14.57 -9.58
CA GLN A 87 3.68 14.05 -10.89
C GLN A 87 3.94 12.55 -10.94
N TRP A 88 2.85 11.81 -11.10
CA TRP A 88 2.87 10.34 -11.11
C TRP A 88 2.61 9.82 -12.51
N LYS A 89 3.40 8.83 -12.92
CA LYS A 89 3.25 8.14 -14.20
C LYS A 89 2.90 6.68 -13.94
N PRO A 90 1.92 6.11 -14.66
CA PRO A 90 1.65 4.69 -14.56
C PRO A 90 2.81 3.89 -15.14
N TYR A 91 3.07 2.72 -14.56
CA TYR A 91 3.95 1.73 -15.13
C TYR A 91 3.20 0.99 -16.25
N GLN A 92 3.79 1.04 -17.44
CA GLN A 92 3.28 0.36 -18.63
C GLN A 92 4.21 -0.80 -18.98
N GLU A 93 3.61 -1.89 -19.46
CA GLU A 93 4.38 -2.99 -20.01
C GLU A 93 5.04 -2.60 -21.33
N VAL A 94 6.26 -3.11 -21.58
CA VAL A 94 7.01 -2.78 -22.80
C VAL A 94 6.21 -3.22 -24.03
N GLY A 95 5.85 -2.26 -24.88
CA GLY A 95 5.06 -2.51 -26.09
C GLY A 95 3.54 -2.48 -25.90
N SER A 96 3.06 -2.05 -24.73
CA SER A 96 1.63 -1.85 -24.43
C SER A 96 1.37 -0.39 -24.07
N ASP A 97 0.31 0.20 -24.65
CA ASP A 97 -0.19 1.52 -24.24
C ASP A 97 -1.08 1.44 -22.98
N LYS A 98 -1.36 0.23 -22.49
CA LYS A 98 -2.16 0.01 -21.28
C LYS A 98 -1.27 -0.09 -20.05
N ASN A 99 -1.78 0.43 -18.94
CA ASN A 99 -1.21 0.23 -17.61
C ASN A 99 -1.11 -1.27 -17.31
N LYS A 100 -0.03 -1.67 -16.67
CA LYS A 100 0.11 -3.03 -16.17
C LYS A 100 -0.66 -3.17 -14.86
N VAL A 101 -1.54 -4.17 -14.80
CA VAL A 101 -2.35 -4.57 -13.63
C VAL A 101 -1.91 -5.95 -13.15
#